data_AF-A0A846QZ64-F1
#
_entry.id   AF-A0A846QZ64-F1
#
_cell.length_a   1.000
_cell.length_b   1.000
_cell.length_c   1.000
_cell.angle_alpha   90.00
_cell.angle_beta   90.00
_cell.angle_gamma   90.00
#
_symmetry.space_group_name_H-M   'P 1'
#
loop_
_entity.id
_entity.type
_entity.pdbx_description
1 polymer ?
#
loop_
_entity_poly.entity_id
_entity_poly.type
_entity_poly.pdbx_seq_one_letter_code
_entity_poly.pdbx_strand_id
1 'polypeptide(L)' 'MLLDSSVLLQTYVEDCEVCCNPIEITAQFQNNELIQFDVTELGQ' A
#
# COMPACT_ATOMS: atom_id res chain seq x y z
N MET A 1 -6.68 -1.00 7.01
CA MET A 1 -6.28 -1.05 5.60
C MET A 1 -6.82 -2.31 4.94
N LEU A 2 -7.41 -2.20 3.74
CA LEU A 2 -7.89 -3.32 2.94
C LEU A 2 -7.15 -3.35 1.61
N LEU A 3 -6.57 -4.50 1.26
CA LEU A 3 -5.93 -4.73 -0.04
C LEU A 3 -6.84 -5.61 -0.89
N ASP A 4 -7.03 -5.22 -2.15
CA ASP A 4 -7.86 -5.98 -3.09
C ASP A 4 -6.99 -6.86 -3.99
N SER A 5 -7.00 -8.17 -3.74
CA SER A 5 -6.26 -9.14 -4.55
C SER A 5 -6.76 -9.29 -6.00
N SER A 6 -7.92 -8.72 -6.33
CA SER A 6 -8.41 -8.65 -7.71
C SER A 6 -7.70 -7.57 -8.54
N VAL A 7 -7.02 -6.65 -7.87
CA VAL A 7 -6.23 -5.59 -8.49
C VAL A 7 -4.76 -6.01 -8.54
N LEU A 8 -4.22 -6.13 -9.75
CA LEU A 8 -2.84 -6.60 -10.00
C LEU A 8 -1.78 -5.69 -9.36
N LEU A 9 -1.98 -4.37 -9.43
CA LEU A 9 -1.11 -3.37 -8.84
C LEU A 9 -1.98 -2.27 -8.22
N GLN A 10 -1.86 -2.08 -6.92
CA GLN A 10 -2.63 -1.09 -6.18
C GLN A 10 -1.65 -0.11 -5.52
N THR A 11 -1.78 1.18 -5.83
CA THR A 11 -1.04 2.26 -5.18
C THR A 11 -2.00 3.27 -4.60
N TYR A 12 -1.88 3.58 -3.32
CA TYR A 12 -2.75 4.53 -2.63
C TYR A 12 -2.05 5.16 -1.43
N VAL A 13 -2.58 6.29 -0.98
CA VAL A 13 -2.05 7.07 0.14
C VAL A 13 -2.97 6.91 1.35
N GLU A 14 -2.39 6.65 2.50
CA GLU A 14 -3.06 6.55 3.80
C GLU A 14 -2.25 7.31 4.85
N ASP A 15 -2.88 7.70 5.94
CA ASP A 15 -2.17 8.30 7.07
C ASP A 15 -1.59 7.21 7.97
N CYS A 16 -0.35 7.38 8.42
CA CYS A 16 0.25 6.46 9.39
C CYS A 16 -0.45 6.60 10.75
N GLU A 17 -1.07 5.53 11.25
CA GLU A 17 -1.79 5.51 12.54
C GLU A 17 -0.90 5.73 13.79
N VAL A 18 0.43 5.77 13.62
CA VAL A 18 1.40 5.99 14.71
C VAL A 18 1.94 7.42 14.72
N CYS A 19 2.30 7.97 13.56
CA CYS A 19 2.91 9.29 13.45
C CYS A 19 2.09 10.34 12.68
N CYS A 20 0.92 9.96 12.15
CA CYS A 20 0.03 10.80 11.33
C CYS A 20 0.68 11.42 10.09
N ASN A 21 1.82 10.90 9.64
CA ASN A 21 2.45 11.31 8.39
C ASN A 21 1.81 10.53 7.22
N PRO A 22 1.60 11.19 6.06
CA PRO A 22 1.09 10.51 4.88
C PRO A 22 2.11 9.49 4.37
N ILE A 23 1.64 8.27 4.11
CA ILE A 23 2.41 7.18 3.53
C ILE A 23 1.77 6.72 2.23
N GLU A 24 2.59 6.48 1.21
CA GLU A 24 2.17 5.81 -0.02
C GLU A 24 2.46 4.32 0.11
N ILE A 25 1.48 3.51 -0.28
CA ILE A 25 1.55 2.06 -0.21
C ILE A 25 1.35 1.51 -1.60
N THR A 26 2.25 0.63 -2.02
CA THR A 26 2.15 -0.09 -3.27
C THR A 26 2.11 -1.59 -2.99
N ALA A 27 1.05 -2.25 -3.45
CA ALA A 27 0.87 -3.70 -3.33
C ALA A 27 0.70 -4.32 -4.71
N GLN A 28 1.37 -5.44 -4.94
CA GLN A 28 1.25 -6.21 -6.18
C GLN A 28 0.75 -7.62 -5.88
N PHE A 29 -0.27 -8.03 -6.62
CA PHE A 29 -0.87 -9.36 -6.52
C PHE A 29 -0.65 -10.15 -7.80
N GLN A 30 -0.35 -11.44 -7.64
CA GLN A 30 -0.30 -12.40 -8.74
C GLN A 30 -1.00 -13.68 -8.29
N ASN A 31 -1.95 -14.20 -9.08
CA ASN A 31 -2.73 -15.39 -8.73
C ASN A 31 -3.38 -15.30 -7.32
N ASN A 32 -3.90 -14.12 -6.97
CA ASN A 32 -4.46 -13.81 -5.64
C ASN A 32 -3.46 -13.91 -4.47
N GLU A 33 -2.16 -13.99 -4.75
CA GLU A 33 -1.09 -13.96 -3.75
C GLU A 33 -0.37 -12.60 -3.79
N LEU A 34 -0.09 -12.04 -2.61
CA LEU A 34 0.68 -10.81 -2.48
C LEU A 34 2.16 -11.11 -2.74
N ILE A 35 2.70 -10.61 -3.84
CA ILE A 35 4.08 -10.85 -4.24
C ILE A 35 5.02 -9.67 -3.91
N GLN A 36 4.46 -8.48 -3.74
CA GLN A 36 5.22 -7.27 -3.41
C GLN A 36 4.37 -6.34 -2.54
N PHE A 37 5.00 -5.75 -1.53
CA PHE A 37 4.39 -4.75 -0.67
C PHE A 37 5.46 -3.74 -0.24
N ASP A 38 5.28 -2.50 -0.65
CA ASP A 38 6.18 -1.39 -0.35
C ASP A 38 5.42 -0.25 0.29
N VAL A 39 6.08 0.42 1.23
CA VAL A 39 5.56 1.60 1.92
C VAL A 39 6.63 2.67 1.89
N THR A 40 6.25 3.86 1.43
CA THR A 40 7.14 5.02 1.39
C THR A 40 6.47 6.17 2.12
N GLU A 41 7.20 6.78 3.07
CA GLU A 41 6.74 8.03 3.67
C GLU A 41 6.80 9.15 2.62
N LEU A 42 5.72 9.90 2.47
CA LEU A 42 5.68 10.98 1.49
C LEU A 42 6.35 12.27 1.98
N GLY A 43 6.71 12.34 3.27
CA GLY A 43 7.53 13.38 3.89
C GLY A 43 7.14 14.81 3.48
N GLN A 44 6.25 15.45 4.25
CA GLN A 44 5.99 16.89 4.09
C GLN A 44 7.06 17.74 4.79
#